data_AF-A0A258F8F3-F1
#
_entry.id   AF-A0A258F8F3-F1
#
_cell.length_a   1.000
_cell.length_b   1.000
_cell.length_c   1.000
_cell.angle_alpha   90.00
_cell.angle_beta   90.00
_cell.angle_gamma   90.00
#
_symmetry.space_group_name_H-M   'P 1'
#
loop_
_entity.id
_entity.type
_entity.pdbx_description
1 polymer ?
#
loop_
_entity_poly.entity_id
_entity_poly.type
_entity_poly.pdbx_seq_one_letter_code
_entity_poly.pdbx_strand_id
1 'polypeptide(L)'
;MENLVGDNTGLIHLISSCFALLFGTLVLILKKGTQRHKQIGYLYVISMGILILTALMIYRLFKTWGIFHYATLFSLITIILGMIPVWRKKPVNTWRNQHVSLMYWSVIGLYSAFAAEILTRIPQTPFFGMVAIGTVVILLLGGIFFNINKSKWIRKSKTL
;
A
#
# COMPACT_ATOMS: atom_id res chain seq x y z
N MET A 1 -18.84 23.41 -3.62
CA MET A 1 -18.12 22.12 -3.53
C MET A 1 -17.48 21.85 -4.87
N GLU A 2 -16.36 22.52 -5.15
CA GLU A 2 -15.67 22.38 -6.44
C GLU A 2 -14.78 21.12 -6.40
N ASN A 3 -15.23 20.10 -7.13
CA ASN A 3 -14.52 18.89 -7.57
C ASN A 3 -13.52 18.29 -6.57
N LEU A 4 -14.00 17.35 -5.72
CA LEU A 4 -13.18 16.42 -4.91
C LEU A 4 -12.03 15.76 -5.70
N VAL A 5 -12.20 15.69 -7.02
CA VAL A 5 -11.44 14.90 -7.96
C VAL A 5 -10.59 15.74 -8.92
N GLY A 6 -11.00 16.98 -9.21
CA GLY A 6 -10.27 17.93 -10.09
C GLY A 6 -10.30 17.60 -11.59
N ASP A 7 -10.02 16.36 -12.00
CA ASP A 7 -9.96 15.90 -13.39
C ASP A 7 -10.17 14.37 -13.53
N ASN A 8 -10.13 13.83 -14.75
CA ASN A 8 -10.29 12.39 -14.98
C ASN A 8 -9.21 11.53 -14.32
N THR A 9 -7.97 12.02 -14.27
CA THR A 9 -6.85 11.31 -13.65
C THR A 9 -7.07 11.17 -12.14
N GLY A 10 -7.50 12.24 -11.48
CA GLY A 10 -7.89 12.24 -10.09
C GLY A 10 -9.04 11.29 -9.80
N LEU A 11 -9.97 11.09 -10.76
CA LEU A 11 -11.12 10.21 -10.57
C LEU A 11 -10.68 8.76 -10.54
N ILE A 12 -9.86 8.40 -11.52
CA ILE A 12 -9.27 7.07 -11.64
C ILE A 12 -8.38 6.80 -10.43
N HIS A 13 -7.59 7.79 -9.99
CA HIS A 13 -6.79 7.70 -8.76
C HIS A 13 -7.65 7.40 -7.53
N LEU A 14 -8.74 8.14 -7.33
CA LEU A 14 -9.64 7.95 -6.20
C LEU A 14 -10.34 6.57 -6.23
N ILE A 15 -10.85 6.15 -7.39
CA ILE A 15 -11.52 4.85 -7.52
C ILE A 15 -10.52 3.71 -7.30
N SER A 16 -9.33 3.80 -7.90
CA SER A 16 -8.28 2.80 -7.73
C SER A 16 -7.74 2.76 -6.29
N SER A 17 -7.66 3.89 -5.59
CA SER A 17 -7.26 3.93 -4.17
C SER A 17 -8.29 3.24 -3.27
N CYS A 18 -9.59 3.44 -3.51
CA CYS A 18 -10.66 2.75 -2.80
C CYS A 18 -10.56 1.22 -3.00
N PHE A 19 -10.36 0.76 -4.23
CA PHE A 19 -10.18 -0.67 -4.50
C PHE A 19 -8.88 -1.22 -3.90
N ALA A 20 -7.78 -0.48 -3.97
CA ALA A 20 -6.51 -0.88 -3.37
C ALA A 20 -6.64 -1.01 -1.84
N LEU A 21 -7.34 -0.08 -1.17
CA LEU A 21 -7.61 -0.14 0.25
C LEU A 21 -8.46 -1.36 0.61
N LEU A 22 -9.53 -1.61 -0.14
CA LEU A 22 -10.42 -2.75 0.07
C LEU A 22 -9.66 -4.08 -0.12
N PHE A 23 -9.05 -4.29 -1.29
CA PHE A 23 -8.38 -5.54 -1.61
C PHE A 23 -7.12 -5.74 -0.77
N GLY A 24 -6.36 -4.68 -0.49
CA GLY A 24 -5.19 -4.74 0.40
C GLY A 24 -5.58 -5.23 1.80
N THR A 25 -6.65 -4.68 2.36
CA THR A 25 -7.20 -5.14 3.65
C THR A 25 -7.62 -6.61 3.60
N LEU A 26 -8.33 -7.02 2.55
CA LEU A 26 -8.75 -8.41 2.37
C LEU A 26 -7.56 -9.37 2.22
N VAL A 27 -6.49 -8.98 1.51
CA VAL A 27 -5.26 -9.79 1.38
C VAL A 27 -4.66 -10.11 2.75
N LEU A 28 -4.65 -9.14 3.68
CA LEU A 28 -4.11 -9.35 5.03
C LEU A 28 -4.94 -10.33 5.87
N ILE A 29 -6.27 -10.24 5.76
CA ILE A 29 -7.20 -11.03 6.58
C ILE A 29 -7.34 -12.46 6.05
N LEU A 30 -7.43 -12.64 4.73
CA LEU A 30 -7.70 -13.93 4.11
C LEU A 30 -6.66 -15.01 4.46
N LYS A 31 -7.10 -16.27 4.40
CA LYS A 31 -6.21 -17.43 4.54
C LYS A 31 -5.25 -17.46 3.35
N LYS A 32 -3.96 -17.37 3.66
CA LYS A 32 -2.85 -17.24 2.73
C LYS A 32 -2.75 -18.51 1.86
N GLY A 33 -2.37 -18.35 0.59
CA GLY A 33 -2.22 -19.46 -0.36
C GLY A 33 -3.51 -20.04 -0.95
N THR A 34 -4.69 -19.67 -0.45
CA THR A 34 -5.97 -20.10 -1.02
C THR A 34 -6.23 -19.49 -2.40
N GLN A 35 -7.12 -20.10 -3.19
CA GLN A 35 -7.51 -19.54 -4.49
C GLN A 35 -8.10 -18.13 -4.36
N ARG A 36 -8.95 -17.91 -3.33
CA ARG A 36 -9.50 -16.59 -3.02
C ARG A 36 -8.40 -15.58 -2.68
N HIS A 37 -7.42 -15.94 -1.85
CA HIS A 37 -6.29 -15.06 -1.53
C HIS A 37 -5.49 -14.69 -2.79
N LYS A 38 -5.25 -15.64 -3.69
CA LYS A 38 -4.57 -15.37 -4.97
C LYS A 38 -5.36 -14.39 -5.84
N GLN A 39 -6.66 -14.62 -6.03
CA GLN A 39 -7.52 -13.74 -6.83
C GLN A 39 -7.57 -12.32 -6.27
N ILE A 40 -7.85 -12.16 -4.97
CA ILE A 40 -7.87 -10.86 -4.31
C ILE A 40 -6.48 -10.20 -4.30
N GLY A 41 -5.41 -10.99 -4.18
CA GLY A 41 -4.03 -10.51 -4.31
C GLY A 41 -3.73 -9.88 -5.66
N TYR A 42 -4.19 -10.50 -6.75
CA TYR A 42 -4.05 -9.91 -8.09
C TYR A 42 -4.92 -8.66 -8.28
N LEU A 43 -6.16 -8.65 -7.75
CA LEU A 43 -6.99 -7.43 -7.76
C LEU A 43 -6.34 -6.28 -6.99
N TYR A 44 -5.71 -6.56 -5.85
CA TYR A 44 -4.90 -5.59 -5.11
C TYR A 44 -3.72 -5.06 -5.95
N VAL A 45 -2.96 -5.95 -6.59
CA VAL A 45 -1.80 -5.54 -7.42
C VAL A 45 -2.22 -4.69 -8.61
N ILE A 46 -3.31 -5.05 -9.29
CA ILE A 46 -3.84 -4.28 -10.43
C ILE A 46 -4.33 -2.91 -9.98
N SER A 47 -5.14 -2.85 -8.91
CA SER A 47 -5.63 -1.57 -8.37
C SER A 47 -4.50 -0.67 -7.88
N MET A 48 -3.50 -1.22 -7.17
CA MET A 48 -2.30 -0.48 -6.79
C MET A 48 -1.48 -0.01 -8.00
N GLY A 49 -1.39 -0.81 -9.07
CA GLY A 49 -0.71 -0.40 -10.30
C GLY A 49 -1.35 0.83 -10.93
N ILE A 50 -2.68 0.84 -11.07
CA ILE A 50 -3.44 1.99 -11.58
C ILE A 50 -3.28 3.20 -10.63
N LEU A 51 -3.35 2.97 -9.32
CA LEU A 51 -3.15 4.00 -8.31
C LEU A 51 -1.78 4.66 -8.42
N ILE A 52 -0.71 3.86 -8.55
CA ILE A 52 0.67 4.32 -8.68
C ILE A 52 0.84 5.13 -9.97
N LEU A 53 0.35 4.62 -11.10
CA LEU A 53 0.47 5.32 -12.39
C LEU A 53 -0.22 6.69 -12.35
N THR A 54 -1.46 6.73 -11.86
CA THR A 54 -2.20 8.00 -11.74
C THR A 54 -1.58 8.95 -10.71
N ALA A 55 -1.03 8.44 -9.61
CA ALA A 55 -0.33 9.26 -8.61
C ALA A 55 0.90 9.98 -9.21
N LEU A 56 1.66 9.32 -10.08
CA LEU A 56 2.81 9.92 -10.78
C LEU A 56 2.42 10.99 -11.82
N MET A 57 1.14 11.06 -12.19
CA MET A 57 0.60 12.05 -13.12
C MET A 57 -0.01 13.26 -12.40
N ILE A 58 -0.19 13.23 -11.08
CA ILE A 58 -0.87 14.28 -10.31
C ILE A 58 0.15 15.26 -9.71
N TYR A 59 0.20 16.47 -10.27
CA TYR A 59 1.09 17.56 -9.84
C TYR A 59 0.36 18.69 -9.10
N ARG A 60 -0.92 18.53 -8.76
CA ARG A 60 -1.78 19.64 -8.27
C ARG A 60 -1.24 20.34 -7.02
N LEU A 61 -0.61 19.60 -6.11
CA LEU A 61 -0.19 20.11 -4.80
C LEU A 61 1.12 20.92 -4.86
N PHE A 62 2.16 20.41 -5.51
CA PHE A 62 3.48 21.05 -5.56
C PHE A 62 3.79 21.71 -6.91
N LYS A 63 2.95 21.49 -7.93
CA LYS A 63 3.17 21.88 -9.35
C LYS A 63 4.43 21.29 -10.00
N THR A 64 5.23 20.57 -9.24
CA THR A 64 6.45 19.86 -9.62
C THR A 64 6.50 18.51 -8.91
N TRP A 65 7.56 17.75 -9.12
CA TRP A 65 7.79 16.49 -8.43
C TRP A 65 7.92 16.72 -6.92
N GLY A 66 7.07 16.07 -6.14
CA GLY A 66 6.97 16.29 -4.68
C GLY A 66 7.12 15.03 -3.85
N ILE A 67 7.02 15.16 -2.53
CA ILE A 67 7.20 14.06 -1.57
C ILE A 67 6.30 12.84 -1.86
N PHE A 68 5.06 13.06 -2.31
CA PHE A 68 4.14 11.98 -2.64
C PHE A 68 4.55 11.17 -3.87
N HIS A 69 5.32 11.75 -4.80
CA HIS A 69 5.86 11.00 -5.93
C HIS A 69 6.96 10.04 -5.47
N TYR A 70 7.84 10.48 -4.55
CA TYR A 70 8.82 9.59 -3.93
C TYR A 70 8.17 8.46 -3.10
N ALA A 71 7.11 8.78 -2.35
CA ALA A 71 6.31 7.76 -1.64
C ALA A 71 5.65 6.76 -2.61
N THR A 72 5.21 7.24 -3.78
CA THR A 72 4.66 6.41 -4.84
C THR A 72 5.72 5.48 -5.44
N LEU A 73 6.94 5.96 -5.68
CA LEU A 73 8.06 5.11 -6.11
C LEU A 73 8.40 4.04 -5.06
N PHE A 74 8.40 4.40 -3.78
CA PHE A 74 8.61 3.44 -2.70
C PHE A 74 7.51 2.36 -2.69
N SER A 75 6.25 2.76 -2.92
CA SER A 75 5.12 1.83 -3.04
C SER A 75 5.28 0.89 -4.23
N LEU A 76 5.73 1.40 -5.39
CA LEU A 76 6.03 0.61 -6.58
C LEU A 76 7.13 -0.41 -6.32
N ILE A 77 8.23 0.00 -5.69
CA ILE A 77 9.32 -0.91 -5.31
C ILE A 77 8.80 -2.00 -4.38
N THR A 78 8.04 -1.62 -3.34
CA THR A 78 7.56 -2.57 -2.34
C THR A 78 6.61 -3.60 -2.93
N ILE A 79 5.69 -3.20 -3.80
CA ILE A 79 4.75 -4.15 -4.44
C ILE A 79 5.44 -5.08 -5.44
N ILE A 80 6.40 -4.56 -6.22
CA ILE A 80 7.22 -5.38 -7.13
C ILE A 80 8.03 -6.41 -6.32
N LEU A 81 8.76 -5.95 -5.30
CA LEU A 81 9.53 -6.83 -4.44
C LEU A 81 8.63 -7.84 -3.70
N GLY A 82 7.41 -7.47 -3.35
CA GLY A 82 6.42 -8.37 -2.77
C GLY A 82 5.98 -9.48 -3.72
N MET A 83 5.90 -9.22 -5.03
CA MET A 83 5.46 -10.20 -6.02
C MET A 83 6.59 -11.06 -6.60
N ILE A 84 7.82 -10.56 -6.64
CA ILE A 84 9.00 -11.32 -7.13
C ILE A 84 9.12 -12.72 -6.51
N PRO A 85 8.99 -12.91 -5.17
CA PRO A 85 9.08 -14.23 -4.56
C PRO A 85 8.00 -15.21 -5.03
N VAL A 86 6.81 -14.73 -5.42
CA VAL A 86 5.74 -15.56 -5.97
C VAL A 86 6.05 -15.99 -7.39
N TRP A 87 6.57 -15.09 -8.22
CA TRP A 87 6.90 -15.38 -9.62
C TRP A 87 8.14 -16.25 -9.75
N ARG A 88 9.17 -16.01 -8.93
CA ARG A 88 10.45 -16.75 -8.99
C ARG A 88 10.46 -17.99 -8.10
N LYS A 89 9.59 -18.06 -7.08
CA LYS A 89 9.58 -19.12 -6.05
C LYS A 89 10.96 -19.35 -5.41
N LYS A 90 11.75 -18.28 -5.30
CA LYS A 90 13.11 -18.25 -4.76
C LYS A 90 13.27 -17.14 -3.73
N PRO A 91 14.09 -17.34 -2.68
CA PRO A 91 14.74 -18.59 -2.30
C PRO A 91 13.73 -19.64 -1.82
N VAL A 92 13.94 -20.93 -2.13
CA VAL A 92 12.95 -22.00 -1.96
C VAL A 92 12.36 -22.07 -0.53
N ASN A 93 13.17 -21.79 0.48
CA ASN A 93 12.77 -21.91 1.89
C ASN A 93 12.20 -20.61 2.49
N THR A 94 12.33 -19.47 1.81
CA THR A 94 12.01 -18.15 2.40
C THR A 94 11.11 -17.28 1.52
N TRP A 95 10.85 -17.67 0.26
CA TRP A 95 10.06 -16.86 -0.68
C TRP A 95 8.69 -16.49 -0.12
N ARG A 96 8.04 -17.41 0.62
CA ARG A 96 6.74 -17.16 1.27
C ARG A 96 6.82 -16.07 2.33
N ASN A 97 7.89 -16.08 3.13
CA ASN A 97 8.09 -15.10 4.18
C ASN A 97 8.40 -13.73 3.59
N GLN A 98 9.20 -13.69 2.53
CA GLN A 98 9.50 -12.45 1.80
C GLN A 98 8.22 -11.86 1.19
N HIS A 99 7.43 -12.68 0.49
CA HIS A 99 6.14 -12.27 -0.06
C HIS A 99 5.21 -11.72 1.02
N VAL A 100 4.98 -12.48 2.10
CA VAL A 100 4.07 -12.06 3.19
C VAL A 100 4.55 -10.76 3.84
N SER A 101 5.85 -10.63 4.08
CA SER A 101 6.40 -9.43 4.74
C SER A 101 6.30 -8.20 3.85
N LEU A 102 6.70 -8.30 2.59
CA LEU A 102 6.70 -7.16 1.67
C LEU A 102 5.29 -6.77 1.25
N MET A 103 4.38 -7.73 1.05
CA MET A 103 2.97 -7.42 0.80
C MET A 103 2.32 -6.77 2.03
N TYR A 104 2.67 -7.21 3.24
CA TYR A 104 2.22 -6.54 4.46
C TYR A 104 2.66 -5.07 4.47
N TRP A 105 3.95 -4.80 4.25
CA TRP A 105 4.48 -3.44 4.22
C TRP A 105 3.93 -2.60 3.07
N SER A 106 3.61 -3.21 1.93
CA SER A 106 2.90 -2.53 0.83
C SER A 106 1.53 -2.01 1.28
N VAL A 107 0.75 -2.81 2.00
CA VAL A 107 -0.58 -2.41 2.50
C VAL A 107 -0.48 -1.38 3.63
N ILE A 108 0.48 -1.53 4.55
CA ILE A 108 0.71 -0.51 5.60
C ILE A 108 1.17 0.83 4.99
N GLY A 109 2.01 0.78 3.95
CA GLY A 109 2.38 1.97 3.17
C GLY A 109 1.18 2.65 2.54
N LEU A 110 0.26 1.87 1.95
CA LEU A 110 -1.01 2.39 1.42
C LEU A 110 -1.87 3.08 2.50
N TYR A 111 -2.01 2.47 3.68
CA TYR A 111 -2.73 3.09 4.80
C TYR A 111 -2.06 4.38 5.28
N SER A 112 -0.73 4.41 5.30
CA SER A 112 0.05 5.59 5.68
C SER A 112 -0.17 6.74 4.70
N ALA A 113 -0.13 6.44 3.39
CA ALA A 113 -0.42 7.41 2.33
C ALA A 113 -1.85 7.93 2.42
N PHE A 114 -2.83 7.05 2.66
CA PHE A 114 -4.22 7.45 2.87
C PHE A 114 -4.38 8.38 4.07
N ALA A 115 -3.79 8.04 5.22
CA ALA A 115 -3.84 8.88 6.41
C ALA A 115 -3.20 10.26 6.16
N ALA A 116 -2.03 10.30 5.52
CA ALA A 116 -1.37 11.55 5.15
C ALA A 116 -2.22 12.41 4.19
N GLU A 117 -2.86 11.78 3.19
CA GLU A 117 -3.74 12.47 2.23
C GLU A 117 -4.98 13.06 2.92
N ILE A 118 -5.58 12.35 3.88
CA ILE A 118 -6.73 12.88 4.64
C ILE A 118 -6.31 14.03 5.55
N LEU A 119 -5.21 13.88 6.29
CA LEU A 119 -4.78 14.91 7.24
C LEU A 119 -4.30 16.18 6.56
N THR A 120 -3.69 16.10 5.36
CA THR A 120 -3.26 17.28 4.61
C THR A 120 -4.41 18.09 4.01
N ARG A 121 -5.64 17.56 4.02
CA ARG A 121 -6.85 18.29 3.60
C ARG A 121 -7.46 19.14 4.71
N ILE A 122 -6.95 19.07 5.95
CA ILE A 122 -7.41 19.90 7.07
C ILE A 122 -6.86 21.32 6.90
N PRO A 123 -7.73 22.34 6.70
CA PRO A 123 -7.27 23.72 6.51
C PRO A 123 -6.49 24.25 7.73
N GLN A 124 -5.57 25.20 7.50
CA GLN A 124 -4.82 25.90 8.55
C GLN A 124 -3.93 25.02 9.44
N THR A 125 -3.53 23.84 8.96
CA THR A 125 -2.62 22.94 9.67
C THR A 125 -1.25 22.87 8.99
N PRO A 126 -0.17 22.56 9.72
CA PRO A 126 1.15 22.45 9.12
C PRO A 126 1.22 21.21 8.23
N PHE A 127 1.30 21.42 6.91
CA PHE A 127 1.27 20.36 5.90
C PHE A 127 2.23 19.20 6.22
N PHE A 128 3.53 19.49 6.39
CA PHE A 128 4.53 18.44 6.66
C PHE A 128 4.33 17.76 8.01
N GLY A 129 3.85 18.48 9.01
CA GLY A 129 3.51 17.90 10.31
C GLY A 129 2.37 16.88 10.19
N MET A 130 1.34 17.19 9.41
CA MET A 130 0.22 16.29 9.15
C MET A 130 0.62 15.05 8.34
N VAL A 131 1.46 15.22 7.31
CA VAL A 131 2.05 14.08 6.58
C VAL A 131 2.85 13.18 7.52
N ALA A 132 3.70 13.78 8.36
CA ALA A 132 4.54 13.04 9.30
C ALA A 132 3.70 12.27 10.32
N ILE A 133 2.70 12.90 10.94
CA ILE A 133 1.82 12.26 11.91
C ILE A 133 1.06 11.09 11.26
N GLY A 134 0.38 11.34 10.13
CA GLY A 134 -0.39 10.31 9.44
C GLY A 134 0.46 9.11 9.01
N THR A 135 1.69 9.37 8.57
CA THR A 135 2.60 8.32 8.11
C THR A 135 3.23 7.56 9.28
N VAL A 136 3.85 8.28 10.23
CA VAL A 136 4.63 7.68 11.32
C VAL A 136 3.73 6.88 12.26
N VAL A 137 2.55 7.38 12.61
CA VAL A 137 1.63 6.65 13.49
C VAL A 137 1.23 5.30 12.88
N ILE A 138 0.85 5.29 11.60
CA ILE A 138 0.43 4.06 10.92
C ILE A 138 1.61 3.10 10.75
N LEU A 139 2.80 3.59 10.37
CA LEU A 139 4.00 2.76 10.25
C LEU A 139 4.42 2.16 11.60
N LEU A 140 4.36 2.93 12.69
CA LEU A 140 4.69 2.43 14.02
C LEU A 140 3.70 1.37 14.49
N LEU A 141 2.40 1.62 14.38
CA LEU A 141 1.37 0.66 14.75
C LEU A 141 1.46 -0.61 13.88
N GLY A 142 1.66 -0.45 12.57
CA GLY A 142 1.89 -1.55 11.65
C GLY A 142 3.16 -2.34 11.99
N GLY A 143 4.26 -1.66 12.31
CA GLY A 143 5.52 -2.28 12.72
C GLY A 143 5.40 -3.08 14.02
N ILE A 144 4.75 -2.52 15.03
CA ILE A 144 4.47 -3.19 16.31
C ILE A 144 3.60 -4.43 16.05
N PHE A 145 2.49 -4.28 15.31
CA PHE A 145 1.60 -5.38 14.98
C PHE A 145 2.31 -6.49 14.19
N PHE A 146 3.14 -6.10 13.21
CA PHE A 146 3.96 -7.03 12.45
C PHE A 146 4.94 -7.77 13.36
N ASN A 147 5.65 -7.08 14.24
CA ASN A 147 6.65 -7.71 15.10
C ASN A 147 6.04 -8.74 16.05
N ILE A 148 4.86 -8.44 16.60
CA ILE A 148 4.11 -9.36 17.49
C ILE A 148 3.63 -10.60 16.72
N ASN A 149 3.18 -10.44 15.47
CA ASN A 149 2.49 -11.50 14.73
C ASN A 149 3.36 -12.24 13.70
N LYS A 150 4.51 -11.69 13.29
CA LYS A 150 5.34 -12.23 12.21
C LYS A 150 5.74 -13.69 12.46
N SER A 151 6.13 -14.02 13.69
CA SER A 151 6.56 -15.38 14.05
C SER A 151 5.42 -16.40 13.87
N LYS A 152 4.18 -16.01 14.20
CA LYS A 152 2.99 -16.85 14.00
C LYS A 152 2.67 -17.04 12.52
N TRP A 153 2.75 -15.96 11.73
CA TRP A 153 2.45 -16.01 10.29
C TRP A 153 3.51 -16.78 9.50
N ILE A 154 4.79 -16.61 9.83
CA ILE A 154 5.91 -17.34 9.23
C ILE A 154 5.82 -18.84 9.56
N ARG A 155 5.44 -19.21 10.79
CA ARG A 155 5.25 -20.62 11.14
C ARG A 155 4.11 -21.25 10.32
N LYS A 156 2.99 -20.53 10.16
CA LYS A 156 1.81 -20.98 9.41
C LYS A 156 2.03 -21.02 7.89
N SER A 157 2.95 -20.22 7.35
CA SER A 157 3.29 -20.23 5.93
C SER A 157 4.14 -21.44 5.52
N LYS A 158 4.87 -22.06 6.46
CA LYS A 158 5.64 -23.30 6.22
C LYS A 158 4.76 -24.55 6.14
N THR A 159 3.56 -24.53 6.73
CA THR A 159 2.65 -25.69 6.83
C THR A 159 1.59 -25.73 5.72
N LEU A 160 1.63 -24.82 4.76
CA LEU A 160 0.75 -24.74 3.59
C LEU A 160 1.50 -25.09 2.29
#